data_AF-A0A5C3QAL3-F1
#
_entry.id   AF-A0A5C3QAL3-F1
#
_cell.length_a   1.000
_cell.length_b   1.000
_cell.length_c   1.000
_cell.angle_alpha   90.00
_cell.angle_beta   90.00
_cell.angle_gamma   90.00
#
_symmetry.space_group_name_H-M   'P 1'
#
loop_
_entity.id
_entity.type
_entity.pdbx_description
1 polymer ?
#
loop_
_entity_poly.entity_id
_entity_poly.type
_entity_poly.pdbx_seq_one_letter_code
_entity_poly.pdbx_strand_id
1 'polypeptide(L)'
;YGFGDNGPQWGGQRTFWNLSRAGLSGKPSLPLNIPTRLKGPDGQTVACTSGSCPASQCYLKDSDHGAVRNSPLGGTFTHTFCP
;
A
#
# COMPACT_ATOMS: atom_id res chain seq x y z
N TYR A 1 2.69 20.67 -6.47
CA TYR A 1 1.46 20.04 -6.96
C TYR A 1 1.69 19.60 -8.40
N GLY A 2 2.16 18.37 -8.59
CA GLY A 2 2.33 17.77 -9.92
C GLY A 2 1.28 16.67 -10.07
N PHE A 3 0.66 16.58 -11.24
CA PHE A 3 -0.18 15.44 -11.61
C PHE A 3 0.57 14.15 -11.30
N GLY A 4 -0.06 13.26 -10.53
CA GLY A 4 0.50 11.97 -10.11
C GLY A 4 0.59 10.95 -11.23
N ASP A 5 1.10 11.36 -12.40
CA ASP A 5 1.50 10.48 -13.48
C ASP A 5 2.91 9.93 -13.19
N ASN A 6 3.11 9.32 -12.02
CA ASN A 6 4.37 8.64 -11.69
C ASN A 6 4.44 7.27 -12.40
N GLY A 7 4.18 7.24 -13.70
CA GLY A 7 4.53 6.10 -14.54
C GLY A 7 6.03 5.77 -14.43
N PRO A 8 6.50 4.64 -15.03
CA PRO A 8 7.93 4.45 -15.26
C PRO A 8 8.53 5.69 -15.96
N GLN A 9 9.85 5.81 -16.04
CA GLN A 9 10.61 6.96 -16.62
C GLN A 9 10.15 7.48 -18.01
N TRP A 10 9.13 6.87 -18.62
CA TRP A 10 8.52 7.15 -19.92
C TRP A 10 7.06 7.66 -19.84
N GLY A 11 6.54 7.98 -18.65
CA GLY A 11 5.15 8.46 -18.47
C GLY A 11 4.10 7.33 -18.44
N GLY A 12 2.82 7.73 -18.29
CA GLY A 12 1.66 6.83 -18.31
C GLY A 12 0.84 6.85 -17.01
N GLN A 13 -0.48 6.74 -17.15
CA GLN A 13 -1.40 6.66 -16.01
C GLN A 13 -1.30 5.29 -15.34
N ARG A 14 -1.16 5.29 -14.01
CA ARG A 14 -1.08 4.07 -13.19
C ARG A 14 -2.02 4.17 -12.01
N THR A 15 -2.44 3.02 -11.50
CA THR A 15 -3.13 2.95 -10.21
C THR A 15 -2.07 2.85 -9.13
N PHE A 16 -1.99 3.84 -8.25
CA PHE A 16 -1.17 3.79 -7.03
C PHE A 16 -2.01 3.28 -5.88
N TRP A 17 -1.41 2.41 -5.09
CA TRP A 17 -2.11 1.74 -4.01
C TRP A 17 -1.14 1.32 -2.91
N ASN A 18 -1.65 1.18 -1.70
CA ASN A 18 -0.90 0.73 -0.53
C ASN A 18 -1.88 0.13 0.49
N LEU A 19 -1.33 -0.58 1.46
CA LEU A 19 -2.01 -0.87 2.72
C LEU A 19 -1.59 0.19 3.73
N SER A 20 -2.53 0.79 4.47
CA SER A 20 -2.24 1.85 5.43
C SER A 20 -2.80 1.56 6.81
N ARG A 21 -2.01 1.89 7.82
CA ARG A 21 -2.40 1.99 9.22
C ARG A 21 -2.01 3.34 9.82
N ALA A 22 -1.52 4.27 9.00
CA ALA A 22 -1.15 5.60 9.45
C ALA A 22 -2.38 6.30 10.03
N GLY A 23 -2.26 6.72 11.29
CA GLY A 23 -3.27 7.52 11.97
C GLY A 23 -3.11 9.01 11.65
N LEU A 24 -4.08 9.82 12.07
CA LEU A 24 -4.12 11.28 11.89
C LEU A 24 -2.88 12.03 12.44
N SER A 25 -2.05 11.39 13.26
CA SER A 25 -0.86 11.98 13.90
C SER A 25 0.45 11.38 13.40
N GLY A 26 0.48 10.86 12.17
CA GLY A 26 1.71 10.40 11.53
C GLY A 26 2.30 9.11 12.11
N LYS A 27 1.52 8.32 12.86
CA LYS A 27 1.80 6.91 13.20
C LYS A 27 0.53 6.19 13.66
N PRO A 28 0.46 4.85 13.66
CA PRO A 28 -0.69 4.14 14.21
C PRO A 28 -0.73 4.35 15.74
N SER A 29 -1.87 4.78 16.27
CA SER A 29 -2.09 4.96 17.72
C SER A 29 -2.76 3.76 18.40
N LEU A 30 -3.30 2.82 17.61
CA LEU A 30 -4.00 1.63 18.08
C LEU A 30 -3.31 0.35 17.59
N PRO A 31 -3.44 -0.76 18.34
CA PRO A 31 -2.95 -2.07 17.91
C PRO A 31 -3.54 -2.51 16.56
N LEU A 32 -2.89 -3.49 15.92
CA LEU A 32 -3.45 -4.10 14.71
C LEU A 32 -4.70 -4.88 15.09
N ASN A 33 -5.83 -4.57 14.48
CA ASN A 33 -7.10 -5.25 14.72
C ASN A 33 -7.35 -6.40 13.72
N ILE A 34 -7.06 -6.20 12.44
CA ILE A 34 -7.30 -7.18 11.38
C ILE A 34 -6.02 -7.36 10.55
N PRO A 35 -5.32 -8.51 10.69
CA PRO A 35 -4.25 -8.90 9.77
C PRO A 35 -4.74 -8.89 8.34
N THR A 36 -3.98 -8.30 7.43
CA THR A 36 -4.47 -7.96 6.09
C THR A 36 -3.37 -8.10 5.04
N ARG A 37 -3.72 -8.67 3.89
CA ARG A 37 -2.86 -8.77 2.70
C ARG A 37 -3.60 -8.18 1.49
N LEU A 38 -2.91 -7.35 0.71
CA LEU A 38 -3.42 -6.77 -0.52
C LEU A 38 -2.51 -7.19 -1.68
N LYS A 39 -3.12 -7.81 -2.70
CA LYS A 39 -2.45 -8.24 -3.92
C LYS A 39 -3.00 -7.47 -5.12
N GLY A 40 -2.10 -6.89 -5.90
CA GLY A 40 -2.39 -6.19 -7.13
C GLY A 40 -2.51 -7.12 -8.35
N PRO A 41 -3.01 -6.58 -9.48
CA PRO A 41 -3.26 -7.35 -10.71
C PRO A 41 -1.99 -7.89 -11.37
N ASP A 42 -0.84 -7.30 -11.08
CA ASP A 42 0.49 -7.66 -11.59
C ASP A 42 1.28 -8.56 -10.63
N GLY A 43 0.61 -9.09 -9.59
CA GLY A 43 1.22 -9.99 -8.61
C GLY A 43 1.95 -9.28 -7.47
N GLN A 44 2.16 -7.96 -7.54
CA GLN A 44 2.70 -7.19 -6.42
C GLN A 44 1.82 -7.39 -5.17
N THR A 45 2.45 -7.51 -4.02
CA THR A 45 1.76 -7.78 -2.76
C THR A 45 2.33 -6.91 -1.65
N VAL A 46 1.45 -6.50 -0.75
CA VAL A 46 1.81 -5.92 0.55
C VAL A 46 1.01 -6.61 1.65
N ALA A 47 1.59 -6.74 2.84
CA ALA A 47 0.91 -7.36 3.97
C ALA A 47 1.28 -6.72 5.31
N CYS A 48 0.29 -6.60 6.19
CA CYS A 48 0.47 -6.25 7.59
C CYS A 48 -0.23 -7.32 8.43
N THR A 49 0.55 -8.12 9.14
CA THR A 49 0.07 -9.19 10.01
C THR A 49 0.60 -8.98 11.44
N SER A 50 0.11 -9.78 12.39
CA SER A 50 0.59 -9.75 13.77
C SER A 50 2.08 -10.08 13.89
N GLY A 51 2.61 -10.94 13.00
CA GLY A 51 4.02 -11.33 13.00
C GLY A 51 4.94 -10.39 12.21
N SER A 52 4.41 -9.59 11.28
CA SER A 52 5.22 -8.69 10.45
C SER A 52 4.37 -7.57 9.84
N CYS A 53 4.76 -6.33 10.08
CA CYS A 53 4.16 -5.13 9.49
C CYS A 53 5.19 -4.00 9.33
N PRO A 54 6.25 -4.19 8.52
CA PRO A 54 7.27 -3.16 8.30
C PRO A 54 6.74 -2.02 7.43
N ALA A 55 7.38 -0.84 7.54
CA ALA A 55 7.06 0.37 6.78
C ALA A 55 7.14 0.23 5.25
N SER A 56 7.79 -0.83 4.73
CA SER A 56 7.82 -1.16 3.29
C SER A 56 6.62 -1.98 2.82
N GLN A 57 5.83 -2.52 3.75
CA GLN A 57 4.66 -3.38 3.49
C GLN A 57 3.35 -2.74 4.01
N CYS A 58 3.45 -1.72 4.83
CA CYS A 58 2.30 -0.97 5.31
C CYS A 58 2.74 0.45 5.56
N TYR A 59 1.90 1.40 5.15
CA TYR A 59 2.09 2.80 5.44
C TYR A 59 1.78 3.01 6.93
N LEU A 60 2.81 3.18 7.76
CA LEU A 60 2.65 3.40 9.19
C LEU A 60 2.66 4.90 9.48
N LYS A 61 3.38 5.71 8.71
CA LYS A 61 3.46 7.17 8.82
C LYS A 61 3.57 7.85 7.46
N ASP A 62 3.36 9.16 7.43
CA ASP A 62 3.27 10.03 6.22
C ASP A 62 4.52 10.08 5.32
N SER A 63 5.62 9.44 5.74
CA SER A 63 6.86 9.36 4.97
C SER A 63 7.17 7.95 4.45
N ASP A 64 6.30 6.96 4.70
CA ASP A 64 6.52 5.56 4.33
C ASP A 64 6.21 5.29 2.86
N HIS A 65 6.72 6.12 1.96
CA HIS A 65 6.48 6.01 0.51
C HIS A 65 6.94 4.67 -0.08
N GLY A 66 7.83 3.94 0.61
CA GLY A 66 8.24 2.58 0.25
C GLY A 66 7.14 1.51 0.35
N ALA A 67 6.03 1.78 1.04
CA ALA A 67 4.84 0.90 1.06
C ALA A 67 3.94 1.07 -0.18
N VAL A 68 4.16 2.11 -0.98
CA VAL A 68 3.36 2.35 -2.19
C VAL A 68 3.75 1.35 -3.27
N ARG A 69 2.73 0.84 -3.96
CA ARG A 69 2.85 0.05 -5.17
C ARG A 69 2.14 0.78 -6.29
N ASN A 70 2.49 0.46 -7.53
CA ASN A 70 1.80 0.96 -8.70
C ASN A 70 1.52 -0.20 -9.64
N SER A 71 0.35 -0.23 -10.25
CA SER A 71 -0.05 -1.27 -11.18
C SER A 71 -0.65 -0.64 -12.44
N PRO A 72 -0.78 -1.40 -13.56
CA PRO A 72 -1.54 -0.94 -14.72
C PRO A 72 -2.99 -0.57 -14.33
N LEU A 73 -3.61 0.33 -15.10
CA LEU A 73 -5.02 0.65 -14.95
C LEU A 73 -5.92 -0.56 -15.27
N GLY A 74 -7.14 -0.56 -14.71
CA GLY A 74 -8.19 -1.52 -15.05
C GLY A 74 -8.04 -2.93 -14.48
N GLY A 75 -7.04 -3.16 -13.62
CA GLY A 75 -6.82 -4.47 -13.00
C GLY A 75 -7.66 -4.72 -11.74
N THR A 76 -7.74 -5.98 -11.33
CA THR A 76 -8.43 -6.40 -10.10
C THR A 76 -7.45 -6.53 -8.93
N PHE A 77 -7.89 -6.09 -7.76
CA PHE A 77 -7.15 -6.20 -6.50
C PHE A 77 -7.81 -7.24 -5.60
N THR A 78 -7.00 -8.07 -4.95
CA THR A 78 -7.50 -9.05 -3.96
C THR A 78 -7.10 -8.59 -2.57
N HIS A 79 -8.10 -8.35 -1.73
CA HIS A 79 -7.93 -8.00 -0.33
C HIS A 79 -8.29 -9.20 0.54
N THR A 80 -7.33 -9.72 1.29
CA THR A 80 -7.53 -10.86 2.19
C THR A 80 -7.41 -10.40 3.64
N PHE A 81 -8.49 -10.56 4.40
CA PHE A 81 -8.53 -10.37 5.84
C PHE A 81 -8.24 -11.70 6.54
N CYS A 82 -7.49 -11.65 7.64
CA CYS A 82 -6.99 -12.83 8.36
C CYS A 82 -6.29 -13.86 7.42
N PRO A 83 -5.26 -13.42 6.66
CA PRO A 83 -4.63 -14.19 5.58
C PRO A 83 -3.65 -15.29 6.00
#